data_AF-A0A1R3US87-F1
#
_entry.id   AF-A0A1R3US87-F1
#
_cell.length_a   1.000
_cell.length_b   1.000
_cell.length_c   1.000
_cell.angle_alpha   90.00
_cell.angle_beta   90.00
_cell.angle_gamma   90.00
#
_symmetry.space_group_name_H-M   'P 1'
#
loop_
_entity.id
_entity.type
_entity.pdbx_description
1 polymer ?
#
loop_
_entity_poly.entity_id
_entity_poly.type
_entity_poly.pdbx_seq_one_letter_code
_entity_poly.pdbx_strand_id
1 'polypeptide(L)'
;MDKRLSVLVLGPVPLVREAVWALVDADHAIRAYTPYRAEADILDAVRAFQHQGALDPGFAEAFAEPLTGEVPLAEPGTYVSRRHPRVRYHVRIHPVAAPPREADTVALPALCGTQPLPFLAALGVVVLLEASRPLASAQPRLSWSRQGGQALITAPGASVEGIAADLVDCVHTMLAQDGVIWGVDRFPPPREAGQSGGDPLRVPVAHSNALAAQVGTHSGPAGVRWLERLVNLSAPDSSGRVALSPFLAPRGRQSIRTFFEFPLRLMEEDPATLVGEALTGWRRVIGCTGENLDSSAPVDAVESGDGQAYSRGVPGPTWLATQALALTEVAQRPDTAGPATLWHELPGLAAAGSFLNTAMVWPLWDTPLTCQEITVLLRGPGYRVHVVRDAGRGPMVGVELDPGPVRGTWARATQRGVFTARAALRHVGAKSLGPLVPHLPYVDHGAAPCQDREVV
;
A
#
# COMPACT_ATOMS: atom_id res chain seq x y z
N MET A 1 -20.39 36.80 -4.99
CA MET A 1 -20.46 35.54 -4.23
C MET A 1 -19.03 35.09 -4.03
N ASP A 2 -18.54 35.11 -2.80
CA ASP A 2 -17.18 34.65 -2.51
C ASP A 2 -17.19 33.12 -2.44
N LYS A 3 -16.57 32.46 -3.44
CA LYS A 3 -16.37 31.01 -3.43
C LYS A 3 -14.93 30.76 -2.95
N ARG A 4 -14.76 30.15 -1.78
CA ARG A 4 -13.43 29.73 -1.31
C ARG A 4 -13.00 28.43 -2.01
N LEU A 5 -12.13 28.55 -3.01
CA LEU A 5 -11.44 27.43 -3.61
C LEU A 5 -10.06 27.29 -2.98
N SER A 6 -9.86 26.30 -2.12
CA SER A 6 -8.51 25.98 -1.61
C SER A 6 -7.89 24.96 -2.56
N VAL A 7 -6.87 25.39 -3.32
CA VAL A 7 -6.12 24.50 -4.22
C VAL A 7 -4.77 24.21 -3.58
N LEU A 8 -4.55 22.96 -3.15
CA LEU A 8 -3.23 22.50 -2.74
C LEU A 8 -2.51 21.98 -4.00
N VAL A 9 -1.49 22.70 -4.45
CA VAL A 9 -0.72 22.28 -5.63
C VAL A 9 0.63 21.74 -5.20
N LEU A 10 0.88 20.48 -5.54
CA LEU A 10 2.14 19.78 -5.26
C LEU A 10 2.87 19.56 -6.60
N GLY A 11 3.77 20.46 -7.01
CA GLY A 11 4.54 20.33 -8.26
C GLY A 11 5.41 21.56 -8.61
N PRO A 12 6.27 21.47 -9.64
CA PRO A 12 7.12 22.58 -10.09
C PRO A 12 6.29 23.77 -10.60
N VAL A 13 6.65 24.96 -10.12
CA VAL A 13 5.86 26.21 -10.11
C VAL A 13 5.31 26.68 -11.47
N PRO A 14 6.03 26.60 -12.62
CA PRO A 14 5.52 27.16 -13.88
C PRO A 14 4.21 26.51 -14.38
N LEU A 15 4.05 25.20 -14.16
CA LEU A 15 2.86 24.42 -14.57
C LEU A 15 1.63 24.68 -13.69
N VAL A 16 1.86 25.19 -12.48
CA VAL A 16 0.82 25.46 -11.47
C VAL A 16 -0.05 26.66 -11.86
N ARG A 17 0.55 27.67 -12.50
CA ARG A 17 -0.14 28.92 -12.86
C ARG A 17 -1.28 28.67 -13.85
N GLU A 18 -0.98 27.95 -14.94
CA GLU A 18 -1.93 27.75 -16.04
C GLU A 18 -3.03 26.73 -15.68
N ALA A 19 -2.73 25.72 -14.85
CA ALA A 19 -3.74 24.80 -14.32
C ALA A 19 -4.74 25.51 -13.38
N VAL A 20 -4.26 26.45 -12.56
CA VAL A 20 -5.13 27.27 -11.70
C VAL A 20 -6.01 28.21 -12.54
N TRP A 21 -5.49 28.81 -13.61
CA TRP A 21 -6.29 29.65 -14.51
C TRP A 21 -7.36 28.84 -15.26
N ALA A 22 -7.03 27.66 -15.78
CA ALA A 22 -7.99 26.77 -16.43
C ALA A 22 -9.14 26.35 -15.47
N LEU A 23 -8.82 26.06 -14.21
CA LEU A 23 -9.82 25.72 -13.18
C LEU A 23 -10.71 26.91 -12.79
N VAL A 24 -10.15 28.12 -12.73
CA VAL A 24 -10.87 29.37 -12.41
C VAL A 24 -11.80 29.80 -13.55
N ASP A 25 -11.41 29.58 -14.81
CA ASP A 25 -12.23 29.94 -15.98
C ASP A 25 -13.31 28.91 -16.33
N ALA A 26 -13.20 27.66 -15.85
CA ALA A 26 -14.20 26.62 -16.06
C ALA A 26 -15.40 26.66 -15.08
N ASP A 27 -15.40 27.54 -14.05
CA ASP A 27 -16.39 27.62 -12.94
C ASP A 27 -16.78 26.26 -12.31
N HIS A 28 -15.92 25.25 -12.43
CA HIS A 28 -16.13 23.96 -11.80
C HIS A 28 -15.55 24.03 -10.38
N ALA A 29 -16.43 23.91 -9.38
CA ALA A 29 -16.04 23.68 -8.00
C ALA A 29 -15.48 22.26 -7.84
N ILE A 30 -14.29 22.01 -8.39
CA ILE A 30 -13.58 20.76 -8.15
C ILE A 30 -12.95 20.89 -6.76
N ARG A 31 -13.37 20.04 -5.82
CA ARG A 31 -12.56 19.70 -4.64
C ARG A 31 -11.34 18.90 -5.13
N ALA A 32 -10.41 19.56 -5.81
CA ALA A 32 -9.24 18.93 -6.40
C ALA A 32 -8.19 18.71 -5.31
N TYR A 33 -8.27 17.57 -4.64
CA TYR A 33 -7.14 16.97 -3.93
C TYR A 33 -6.49 15.96 -4.88
N THR A 34 -5.85 16.45 -5.95
CA THR A 34 -5.10 15.58 -6.86
C THR A 34 -3.71 16.17 -7.07
N PRO A 35 -2.66 15.63 -6.42
CA PRO A 35 -1.29 16.04 -6.70
C PRO A 35 -0.89 15.48 -8.07
N TYR A 36 -0.76 16.37 -9.06
CA TYR A 36 -0.16 16.06 -10.35
C TYR A 36 1.35 16.28 -10.27
N ARG A 37 2.14 15.21 -10.44
CA ARG A 37 3.60 15.26 -10.27
C ARG A 37 4.38 15.31 -11.56
N ALA A 38 3.76 15.02 -12.70
CA ALA A 38 4.40 15.08 -14.01
C ALA A 38 3.63 15.99 -14.97
N GLU A 39 4.36 16.70 -15.83
CA GLU A 39 3.82 17.54 -16.91
C GLU A 39 2.84 16.76 -17.80
N ALA A 40 3.13 15.48 -18.05
CA ALA A 40 2.26 14.59 -18.81
C ALA A 40 0.89 14.36 -18.15
N ASP A 41 0.82 14.22 -16.83
CA ASP A 41 -0.44 13.97 -16.11
C ASP A 41 -1.34 15.22 -16.12
N ILE A 42 -0.73 16.41 -16.08
CA ILE A 42 -1.42 17.70 -16.20
C ILE A 42 -1.96 17.85 -17.62
N LEU A 43 -1.15 17.55 -18.64
CA LEU A 43 -1.55 17.65 -20.04
C LEU A 43 -2.65 16.63 -20.39
N ASP A 44 -2.60 15.41 -19.86
CA ASP A 44 -3.65 14.40 -20.06
C ASP A 44 -4.95 14.80 -19.37
N ALA A 45 -4.89 15.40 -18.17
CA ALA A 45 -6.06 15.98 -17.52
C ALA A 45 -6.64 17.14 -18.33
N VAL A 46 -5.80 18.07 -18.82
CA VAL A 46 -6.21 19.19 -19.68
C VAL A 46 -6.87 18.69 -20.96
N ARG A 47 -6.30 17.67 -21.61
CA ARG A 47 -6.90 17.03 -22.80
C ARG A 47 -8.22 16.33 -22.50
N ALA A 48 -8.33 15.68 -21.35
CA ALA A 48 -9.59 15.07 -20.91
C ALA A 48 -10.69 16.13 -20.70
N PHE A 49 -10.34 17.30 -20.14
CA PHE A 49 -11.27 18.42 -20.01
C PHE A 49 -11.62 19.07 -21.37
N GLN A 50 -10.69 19.13 -22.33
CA GLN A 50 -10.97 19.56 -23.71
C GLN A 50 -11.94 18.62 -24.43
N HIS A 51 -11.74 17.31 -24.30
CA HIS A 51 -12.65 16.32 -24.90
C HIS A 51 -14.06 16.36 -24.32
N GLN A 52 -14.22 16.83 -23.08
CA GLN A 52 -15.52 17.07 -22.45
C GLN A 52 -16.15 18.41 -22.84
N GLY A 53 -15.52 19.19 -23.74
CA GLY A 53 -15.99 20.50 -24.18
C GLY A 53 -15.84 21.62 -23.14
N ALA A 54 -15.09 21.38 -22.07
CA ALA A 54 -14.93 22.31 -20.95
C ALA A 54 -13.83 23.37 -21.19
N LEU A 55 -12.99 23.19 -22.21
CA LEU A 55 -11.88 24.08 -22.57
C LEU A 55 -11.90 24.40 -24.06
N ASP A 56 -11.46 25.62 -24.42
CA ASP A 56 -11.34 26.06 -25.81
C ASP A 56 -10.31 25.21 -26.57
N PRO A 57 -10.59 24.75 -27.80
CA PRO A 57 -9.65 23.99 -28.62
C PRO A 57 -8.29 24.69 -28.83
N GLY A 58 -8.24 26.03 -28.84
CA GLY A 58 -6.98 26.79 -29.00
C GLY A 58 -6.05 26.73 -27.78
N PHE A 59 -6.51 26.21 -26.65
CA PHE A 59 -5.74 26.18 -25.40
C PHE A 59 -4.55 25.22 -25.47
N ALA A 60 -4.60 24.12 -26.23
CA ALA A 60 -3.50 23.16 -26.33
C ALA A 60 -2.36 23.63 -27.26
N GLU A 61 -2.67 24.46 -28.26
CA GLU A 61 -1.68 24.97 -29.22
C GLU A 61 -0.70 25.97 -28.57
N ALA A 62 -1.13 26.67 -27.52
CA ALA A 62 -0.27 27.58 -26.74
C ALA A 62 0.83 26.84 -25.92
N PHE A 63 0.75 25.52 -25.79
CA PHE A 63 1.73 24.69 -25.06
C PHE A 63 2.78 24.03 -25.98
N ALA A 64 2.75 24.30 -27.29
CA ALA A 64 3.68 23.69 -28.25
C ALA A 64 5.05 24.38 -28.31
N GLU A 65 5.20 25.60 -27.76
CA GLU A 65 6.49 26.29 -27.69
C GLU A 65 7.14 26.13 -26.31
N PRO A 66 8.45 25.83 -26.24
CA PRO A 66 9.17 25.79 -24.98
C PRO A 66 9.20 27.20 -24.36
N LEU A 67 8.64 27.34 -23.16
CA LEU A 67 8.66 28.58 -22.39
C LEU A 67 10.10 28.94 -21.97
N THR A 68 10.83 29.63 -22.83
CA THR A 68 12.18 30.15 -22.54
C THR A 68 12.09 31.58 -22.01
N GLY A 69 11.60 31.73 -20.78
CA GLY A 69 11.59 33.03 -20.09
C GLY A 69 11.41 32.86 -18.58
N GLU A 70 12.17 33.63 -17.80
CA GLU A 70 11.93 33.77 -16.37
C GLU A 70 10.57 34.48 -16.15
N VAL A 71 9.52 33.70 -15.96
CA VAL A 71 8.20 34.22 -15.65
C VAL A 71 8.08 34.34 -14.13
N PRO A 72 7.73 35.52 -13.58
CA PRO A 72 7.65 35.71 -12.14
C PRO A 72 6.52 34.86 -11.54
N LEU A 73 6.80 34.33 -10.35
CA LEU A 73 5.91 33.56 -9.48
C LEU A 73 4.52 34.22 -9.36
N ALA A 74 3.45 33.43 -9.43
CA ALA A 74 2.15 33.92 -9.02
C ALA A 74 2.15 34.11 -7.49
N GLU A 75 2.03 35.35 -7.02
CA GLU A 75 1.96 35.63 -5.58
C GLU A 75 0.66 35.09 -4.96
N PRO A 76 0.69 34.59 -3.72
CA PRO A 76 -0.53 34.24 -2.99
C PRO A 76 -1.53 35.40 -3.02
N GLY A 77 -2.76 35.15 -3.49
CA GLY A 77 -3.66 36.27 -3.80
C GLY A 77 -5.12 35.88 -4.01
N THR A 78 -5.95 36.93 -4.17
CA THR A 78 -7.35 36.80 -4.55
C THR A 78 -7.47 37.03 -6.06
N TYR A 79 -7.94 36.02 -6.78
CA TYR A 79 -8.12 36.06 -8.23
C TYR A 79 -9.59 36.23 -8.56
N VAL A 80 -9.89 36.99 -9.61
CA VAL A 80 -11.25 37.22 -10.08
C VAL A 80 -11.42 36.47 -11.39
N SER A 81 -12.45 35.62 -11.49
CA SER A 81 -12.75 34.93 -12.75
C SER A 81 -13.06 35.95 -13.84
N ARG A 82 -12.46 35.75 -15.03
CA ARG A 82 -12.73 36.61 -16.19
C ARG A 82 -14.16 36.42 -16.70
N ARG A 83 -14.69 35.19 -16.64
CA ARG A 83 -16.06 34.87 -17.05
C ARG A 83 -17.11 35.28 -16.02
N HIS A 84 -16.76 35.27 -14.74
CA HIS A 84 -17.66 35.68 -13.64
C HIS A 84 -16.99 36.68 -12.71
N PRO A 85 -16.99 37.99 -13.04
CA PRO A 85 -16.30 39.04 -12.26
C PRO A 85 -16.76 39.17 -10.80
N ARG A 86 -17.91 38.57 -10.46
CA ARG A 86 -18.51 38.54 -9.11
C ARG A 86 -18.06 37.35 -8.27
N VAL A 87 -17.27 36.44 -8.83
CA VAL A 87 -16.71 35.26 -8.14
C VAL A 87 -15.22 35.49 -7.90
N ARG A 88 -14.86 35.54 -6.61
CA ARG A 88 -13.48 35.66 -6.14
C ARG A 88 -12.98 34.31 -5.68
N TYR A 89 -11.79 33.93 -6.14
CA TYR A 89 -11.07 32.71 -5.79
C TYR A 89 -9.88 33.09 -4.91
N HIS A 90 -9.73 32.45 -3.74
CA HIS A 90 -8.59 32.64 -2.86
C HIS A 90 -7.60 31.50 -3.02
N VAL A 91 -6.52 31.72 -3.75
CA VAL A 91 -5.52 30.67 -4.00
C VAL A 91 -4.42 30.78 -2.95
N ARG A 92 -4.22 29.71 -2.18
CA ARG A 92 -3.08 29.56 -1.27
C ARG A 92 -2.10 28.56 -1.87
N ILE A 93 -0.90 29.03 -2.20
CA ILE A 93 0.19 28.17 -2.64
C ILE A 93 0.97 27.77 -1.38
N HIS A 94 1.01 26.48 -1.09
CA HIS A 94 1.87 25.95 -0.04
C HIS A 94 3.24 25.65 -0.66
N PRO A 95 4.35 26.20 -0.13
CA PRO A 95 5.67 25.84 -0.61
C PRO A 95 5.88 24.35 -0.39
N VAL A 96 6.19 23.61 -1.47
CA VAL A 96 6.60 22.21 -1.37
C VAL A 96 7.99 22.21 -0.78
N ALA A 97 8.20 21.49 0.32
CA ALA A 97 9.53 21.28 0.87
C ALA A 97 10.47 20.75 -0.23
N ALA A 98 11.73 21.22 -0.22
CA ALA A 98 12.73 20.73 -1.17
C ALA A 98 12.78 19.18 -1.14
N PRO A 99 13.01 18.51 -2.28
CA PRO A 99 13.15 17.07 -2.30
C PRO A 99 14.27 16.65 -1.32
N PRO A 100 14.08 15.55 -0.56
CA PRO A 100 15.09 15.06 0.36
C PRO A 100 16.38 14.72 -0.40
N ARG A 101 17.53 14.98 0.22
CA ARG A 101 18.83 14.71 -0.37
C ARG A 101 19.15 13.21 -0.22
N GLU A 102 20.07 12.70 -1.03
CA GLU A 102 20.51 11.29 -0.90
C GLU A 102 21.09 11.00 0.50
N ALA A 103 21.73 12.00 1.12
CA ALA A 103 22.22 11.96 2.50
C ALA A 103 21.11 11.81 3.57
N ASP A 104 19.84 11.95 3.19
CA ASP A 104 18.67 11.77 4.05
C ASP A 104 18.07 10.34 3.93
N THR A 105 18.89 9.37 3.50
CA THR A 105 18.46 7.97 3.33
C THR A 105 19.02 7.09 4.43
N VAL A 106 18.14 6.33 5.07
CA VAL A 106 18.49 5.37 6.13
C VAL A 106 18.06 3.95 5.76
N ALA A 107 18.94 2.98 6.03
CA ALA A 107 18.63 1.57 5.83
C ALA A 107 17.88 1.00 7.05
N LEU A 108 16.89 0.14 6.78
CA LEU A 108 16.14 -0.60 7.79
C LEU A 108 16.53 -2.08 7.67
N PRO A 109 17.63 -2.52 8.33
CA PRO A 109 18.27 -3.80 8.04
C PRO A 109 17.38 -5.02 8.31
N ALA A 110 16.41 -4.91 9.22
CA ALA A 110 15.46 -6.00 9.48
C ALA A 110 14.35 -6.12 8.44
N LEU A 111 14.18 -5.10 7.58
CA LEU A 111 13.12 -5.04 6.59
C LEU A 111 13.62 -5.47 5.20
N CYS A 112 13.99 -6.74 5.06
CA CYS A 112 14.43 -7.31 3.79
C CYS A 112 13.24 -7.67 2.88
N GLY A 113 13.09 -6.96 1.76
CA GLY A 113 12.03 -7.16 0.77
C GLY A 113 12.07 -8.50 0.04
N THR A 114 13.05 -9.37 0.29
CA THR A 114 13.08 -10.72 -0.31
C THR A 114 12.03 -11.66 0.29
N GLN A 115 11.46 -11.27 1.43
CA GLN A 115 10.44 -12.02 2.16
C GLN A 115 9.13 -11.22 2.21
N PRO A 116 7.96 -11.87 2.32
CA PRO A 116 6.66 -11.20 2.26
C PRO A 116 6.41 -10.29 3.48
N LEU A 117 6.70 -10.78 4.71
CA LEU A 117 6.46 -10.00 5.92
C LEU A 117 7.31 -8.72 5.99
N PRO A 118 8.65 -8.74 5.84
CA PRO A 118 9.42 -7.50 5.89
C PRO A 118 9.13 -6.56 4.71
N PHE A 119 8.77 -7.08 3.53
CA PHE A 119 8.28 -6.23 2.43
C PHE A 119 7.01 -5.46 2.83
N LEU A 120 6.00 -6.15 3.35
CA LEU A 120 4.77 -5.51 3.83
C LEU A 120 5.07 -4.57 5.02
N ALA A 121 5.94 -4.95 5.95
CA ALA A 121 6.31 -4.09 7.07
C ALA A 121 6.95 -2.77 6.58
N ALA A 122 7.85 -2.82 5.58
CA ALA A 122 8.44 -1.61 4.99
C ALA A 122 7.38 -0.70 4.34
N LEU A 123 6.39 -1.28 3.68
CA LEU A 123 5.23 -0.53 3.16
C LEU A 123 4.42 0.11 4.30
N GLY A 124 4.24 -0.61 5.42
CA GLY A 124 3.61 -0.09 6.63
C GLY A 124 4.34 1.12 7.21
N VAL A 125 5.68 1.07 7.26
CA VAL A 125 6.50 2.20 7.73
C VAL A 125 6.22 3.45 6.90
N VAL A 126 6.32 3.38 5.57
CA VAL A 126 6.13 4.57 4.72
C VAL A 126 4.69 5.11 4.79
N VAL A 127 3.68 4.23 4.92
CA VAL A 127 2.28 4.62 5.12
C VAL A 127 2.11 5.41 6.41
N LEU A 128 2.64 4.90 7.53
CA LEU A 128 2.50 5.54 8.83
C LEU A 128 3.26 6.88 8.87
N LEU A 129 4.50 6.92 8.35
CA LEU A 129 5.27 8.16 8.29
C LEU A 129 4.61 9.22 7.40
N GLU A 130 4.03 8.84 6.27
CA GLU A 130 3.32 9.79 5.40
C GLU A 130 2.04 10.32 6.07
N ALA A 131 1.36 9.47 6.83
CA ALA A 131 0.09 9.81 7.48
C ALA A 131 0.24 10.54 8.83
N SER A 132 1.36 10.37 9.55
CA SER A 132 1.61 11.01 10.85
C SER A 132 2.24 12.40 10.71
N ARG A 133 2.95 12.65 9.60
CA ARG A 133 3.66 13.92 9.38
C ARG A 133 2.74 15.00 8.80
N PRO A 134 3.01 16.29 9.09
CA PRO A 134 2.26 17.39 8.49
C PRO A 134 2.37 17.38 6.96
N LEU A 135 1.28 17.71 6.26
CA LEU A 135 1.22 17.78 4.78
C LEU A 135 2.26 18.70 4.13
N ALA A 136 2.77 19.69 4.87
CA ALA A 136 3.82 20.60 4.39
C ALA A 136 5.24 19.99 4.41
N SER A 137 5.41 18.84 5.07
CA SER A 137 6.70 18.15 5.15
C SER A 137 7.01 17.45 3.84
N ALA A 138 8.30 17.27 3.54
CA ALA A 138 8.67 16.40 2.43
C ALA A 138 8.21 14.96 2.73
N GLN A 139 7.54 14.35 1.76
CA GLN A 139 6.97 13.01 1.95
C GLN A 139 8.08 11.95 2.06
N PRO A 140 7.93 10.99 2.98
CA PRO A 140 8.84 9.86 3.06
C PRO A 140 8.74 9.02 1.79
N ARG A 141 9.88 8.49 1.37
CA ARG A 141 9.99 7.64 0.19
C ARG A 141 10.63 6.31 0.55
N LEU A 142 10.20 5.25 -0.12
CA LEU A 142 10.69 3.89 0.07
C LEU A 142 11.36 3.37 -1.21
N SER A 143 12.54 2.77 -1.04
CA SER A 143 13.23 1.95 -2.04
C SER A 143 13.90 0.74 -1.39
N TRP A 144 14.58 -0.08 -2.18
CA TRP A 144 15.29 -1.29 -1.76
C TRP A 144 16.73 -1.26 -2.29
N SER A 145 17.66 -1.71 -1.44
CA SER A 145 19.05 -1.96 -1.85
C SER A 145 19.12 -3.12 -2.84
N ARG A 146 19.84 -2.94 -3.95
CA ARG A 146 20.13 -4.03 -4.91
C ARG A 146 20.99 -5.14 -4.32
N GLN A 147 21.88 -4.82 -3.37
CA GLN A 147 22.88 -5.75 -2.86
C GLN A 147 22.28 -6.77 -1.87
N GLY A 148 21.19 -6.43 -1.18
CA GLY A 148 20.60 -7.29 -0.15
C GLY A 148 19.09 -7.20 0.01
N GLY A 149 18.41 -6.42 -0.83
CA GLY A 149 16.96 -6.22 -0.73
C GLY A 149 16.52 -5.52 0.56
N GLN A 150 17.40 -4.84 1.29
CA GLN A 150 17.04 -4.08 2.49
C GLN A 150 16.21 -2.86 2.11
N ALA A 151 15.16 -2.57 2.89
CA ALA A 151 14.38 -1.35 2.73
C ALA A 151 15.21 -0.11 3.07
N LEU A 152 15.03 0.94 2.28
CA LEU A 152 15.65 2.25 2.43
C LEU A 152 14.55 3.29 2.54
N ILE A 153 14.59 4.11 3.59
CA ILE A 153 13.69 5.26 3.75
C ILE A 153 14.45 6.53 3.47
N THR A 154 14.00 7.30 2.49
CA THR A 154 14.51 8.64 2.18
C THR A 154 13.51 9.68 2.68
N ALA A 155 13.87 10.44 3.70
CA ALA A 155 13.06 11.54 4.25
C ALA A 155 13.95 12.54 4.98
N PRO A 156 13.65 13.85 5.01
CA PRO A 156 14.54 14.85 5.62
C PRO A 156 14.94 14.49 7.06
N GLY A 157 16.25 14.43 7.33
CA GLY A 157 16.76 14.07 8.65
C GLY A 157 16.43 12.65 9.10
N ALA A 158 16.14 11.73 8.18
CA ALA A 158 15.83 10.35 8.52
C ALA A 158 16.99 9.69 9.29
N SER A 159 16.63 9.11 10.42
CA SER A 159 17.46 8.21 11.23
C SER A 159 16.57 7.04 11.67
N VAL A 160 17.17 5.92 12.04
CA VAL A 160 16.41 4.77 12.54
C VAL A 160 15.67 5.17 13.82
N GLU A 161 16.33 5.92 14.69
CA GLU A 161 15.80 6.41 15.96
C GLU A 161 14.65 7.40 15.74
N GLY A 162 14.79 8.32 14.79
CA GLY A 162 13.72 9.27 14.45
C GLY A 162 12.50 8.57 13.83
N ILE A 163 12.71 7.59 12.95
CA ILE A 163 11.62 6.77 12.41
C ILE A 163 10.95 5.96 13.53
N ALA A 164 11.73 5.37 14.44
CA ALA A 164 11.20 4.62 15.56
C ALA A 164 10.35 5.51 16.47
N ALA A 165 10.80 6.73 16.79
CA ALA A 165 10.03 7.68 17.57
C ALA A 165 8.69 8.03 16.91
N ASP A 166 8.68 8.36 15.61
CA ASP A 166 7.46 8.65 14.85
C ASP A 166 6.47 7.47 14.89
N LEU A 167 6.97 6.23 14.80
CA LEU A 167 6.14 5.02 14.84
C LEU A 167 5.61 4.71 16.25
N VAL A 168 6.39 4.97 17.29
CA VAL A 168 5.96 4.85 18.70
C VAL A 168 4.81 5.83 18.98
N ASP A 169 4.93 7.08 18.51
CA ASP A 169 3.85 8.06 18.60
C ASP A 169 2.58 7.59 17.87
N CYS A 170 2.74 6.85 16.77
CA CYS A 170 1.61 6.24 16.08
C CYS A 170 0.93 5.16 16.93
N VAL A 171 1.71 4.27 17.57
CA VAL A 171 1.17 3.25 18.48
C VAL A 171 0.38 3.91 19.62
N HIS A 172 0.96 4.91 20.28
CA HIS A 172 0.29 5.62 21.38
C HIS A 172 -1.00 6.31 20.94
N THR A 173 -0.98 6.98 19.78
CA THR A 173 -2.16 7.65 19.25
C THR A 173 -3.28 6.65 18.92
N MET A 174 -2.96 5.49 18.34
CA MET A 174 -3.95 4.45 18.04
C MET A 174 -4.56 3.85 19.31
N LEU A 175 -3.73 3.51 20.30
CA LEU A 175 -4.17 2.97 21.58
C LEU A 175 -5.10 3.96 22.32
N ALA A 176 -4.75 5.25 22.31
CA ALA A 176 -5.57 6.29 22.91
C ALA A 176 -6.95 6.45 22.24
N GLN A 177 -7.10 5.99 21.00
CA GLN A 177 -8.34 6.08 20.21
C GLN A 177 -9.13 4.76 20.18
N ASP A 178 -8.71 3.70 20.88
CA ASP A 178 -9.26 2.34 20.71
C ASP A 178 -9.29 1.89 19.22
N GLY A 179 -8.32 2.41 18.46
CA GLY A 179 -8.15 2.17 17.03
C GLY A 179 -7.12 1.08 16.79
N VAL A 180 -7.37 0.22 15.80
CA VAL A 180 -6.41 -0.82 15.37
C VAL A 180 -5.87 -0.58 13.96
N ILE A 181 -6.38 0.47 13.31
CA ILE A 181 -5.93 0.96 12.00
C ILE A 181 -5.66 2.47 12.13
N TRP A 182 -4.52 2.93 11.61
CA TRP A 182 -4.15 4.35 11.68
C TRP A 182 -5.20 5.25 11.02
N GLY A 183 -5.62 6.29 11.75
CA GLY A 183 -6.56 7.31 11.25
C GLY A 183 -7.99 6.81 11.01
N VAL A 184 -8.37 5.66 11.57
CA VAL A 184 -9.74 5.13 11.46
C VAL A 184 -10.29 4.80 12.84
N ASP A 185 -11.38 5.47 13.19
CA ASP A 185 -12.02 5.31 14.49
C ASP A 185 -12.82 4.01 14.57
N ARG A 186 -12.59 3.24 15.64
CA ARG A 186 -13.27 2.00 16.03
C ARG A 186 -13.54 1.00 14.89
N PHE A 187 -12.64 0.92 13.91
CA PHE A 187 -12.71 -0.01 12.78
C PHE A 187 -11.47 -0.91 12.70
N PRO A 188 -11.60 -2.21 12.38
CA PRO A 188 -12.85 -2.99 12.28
C PRO A 188 -13.66 -2.97 13.58
N PRO A 189 -14.99 -3.10 13.52
CA PRO A 189 -15.85 -2.98 14.70
C PRO A 189 -15.49 -4.05 15.74
N PRO A 190 -15.44 -3.70 17.04
CA PRO A 190 -15.22 -4.67 18.10
C PRO A 190 -16.38 -5.65 18.18
N ARG A 191 -16.10 -6.86 18.68
CA ARG A 191 -17.18 -7.74 19.11
C ARG A 191 -17.76 -7.19 20.40
N GLU A 192 -19.07 -7.04 20.46
CA GLU A 192 -19.74 -6.66 21.70
C GLU A 192 -19.69 -7.82 22.71
N ALA A 193 -19.54 -7.48 23.99
CA ALA A 193 -19.53 -8.47 25.06
C ALA A 193 -20.83 -9.30 25.05
N GLY A 194 -20.70 -10.63 25.06
CA GLY A 194 -21.85 -11.54 25.03
C GLY A 194 -22.36 -11.89 23.62
N GLN A 195 -21.87 -11.25 22.55
CA GLN A 195 -22.16 -11.70 21.19
C GLN A 195 -21.39 -12.99 20.88
N SER A 196 -22.08 -14.13 21.00
CA SER A 196 -21.67 -15.40 20.39
C SER A 196 -21.95 -15.33 18.88
N GLY A 197 -21.11 -14.64 18.13
CA GLY A 197 -21.29 -14.39 16.70
C GLY A 197 -20.02 -14.59 15.88
N GLY A 198 -20.19 -14.72 14.56
CA GLY A 198 -19.09 -14.68 13.60
C GLY A 198 -18.36 -13.34 13.60
N ASP A 199 -17.43 -13.16 12.67
CA ASP A 199 -16.84 -11.86 12.42
C ASP A 199 -17.89 -10.84 11.94
N PRO A 200 -18.03 -9.64 12.56
CA PRO A 200 -19.00 -8.63 12.14
C PRO A 200 -18.83 -8.16 10.69
N LEU A 201 -17.62 -8.25 10.14
CA LEU A 201 -17.36 -7.89 8.74
C LEU A 201 -17.66 -9.01 7.76
N ARG A 202 -17.94 -10.24 8.23
CA ARG A 202 -18.29 -11.39 7.39
C ARG A 202 -19.81 -11.60 7.34
N VAL A 203 -20.50 -10.65 6.72
CA VAL A 203 -21.95 -10.70 6.49
C VAL A 203 -22.28 -11.45 5.19
N PRO A 204 -23.50 -11.98 5.01
CA PRO A 204 -23.98 -12.41 3.70
C PRO A 204 -23.83 -11.31 2.65
N VAL A 205 -23.49 -11.64 1.41
CA VAL A 205 -23.29 -10.64 0.33
C VAL A 205 -24.52 -9.75 0.14
N ALA A 206 -25.73 -10.28 0.31
CA ALA A 206 -26.97 -9.51 0.24
C ALA A 206 -27.05 -8.35 1.27
N HIS A 207 -26.24 -8.39 2.34
CA HIS A 207 -26.19 -7.36 3.39
C HIS A 207 -24.97 -6.44 3.26
N SER A 208 -24.17 -6.54 2.20
CA SER A 208 -22.93 -5.78 2.05
C SER A 208 -23.14 -4.26 2.00
N ASN A 209 -24.20 -3.80 1.31
CA ASN A 209 -24.56 -2.38 1.28
C ASN A 209 -24.94 -1.83 2.66
N ALA A 210 -25.67 -2.62 3.47
CA ALA A 210 -26.02 -2.24 4.83
C ALA A 210 -24.77 -2.16 5.72
N LEU A 211 -23.84 -3.11 5.56
CA LEU A 211 -22.55 -3.08 6.24
C LEU A 211 -21.74 -1.83 5.85
N ALA A 212 -21.63 -1.52 4.55
CA ALA A 212 -20.90 -0.33 4.08
C ALA A 212 -21.52 0.97 4.61
N ALA A 213 -22.86 1.08 4.61
CA ALA A 213 -23.56 2.20 5.19
C ALA A 213 -23.30 2.32 6.71
N GLN A 214 -23.37 1.22 7.45
CA GLN A 214 -23.07 1.18 8.88
C GLN A 214 -21.64 1.64 9.16
N VAL A 215 -20.66 1.11 8.43
CA VAL A 215 -19.25 1.52 8.57
C VAL A 215 -19.08 3.00 8.23
N GLY A 216 -19.76 3.51 7.19
CA GLY A 216 -19.75 4.92 6.84
C GLY A 216 -20.31 5.82 7.94
N THR A 217 -21.35 5.38 8.65
CA THR A 217 -21.92 6.12 9.79
C THR A 217 -20.99 6.14 11.00
N HIS A 218 -20.36 5.01 11.34
CA HIS A 218 -19.58 4.89 12.58
C HIS A 218 -18.11 5.29 12.43
N SER A 219 -17.49 4.96 11.30
CA SER A 219 -16.05 5.10 11.06
C SER A 219 -15.73 6.03 9.88
N GLY A 220 -16.76 6.68 9.32
CA GLY A 220 -16.64 7.67 8.26
C GLY A 220 -16.13 7.10 6.93
N PRO A 221 -15.78 7.98 5.98
CA PRO A 221 -15.28 7.58 4.67
C PRO A 221 -13.97 6.77 4.73
N ALA A 222 -13.14 6.98 5.76
CA ALA A 222 -11.91 6.20 5.93
C ALA A 222 -12.20 4.74 6.27
N GLY A 223 -13.19 4.48 7.14
CA GLY A 223 -13.65 3.13 7.44
C GLY A 223 -14.20 2.40 6.21
N VAL A 224 -15.00 3.07 5.38
CA VAL A 224 -15.52 2.47 4.14
C VAL A 224 -14.41 2.10 3.18
N ARG A 225 -13.44 3.01 2.98
CA ARG A 225 -12.27 2.73 2.15
C ARG A 225 -11.44 1.56 2.68
N TRP A 226 -11.38 1.36 4.00
CA TRP A 226 -10.72 0.19 4.58
C TRP A 226 -11.56 -1.07 4.43
N LEU A 227 -12.88 -1.00 4.58
CA LEU A 227 -13.79 -2.12 4.34
C LEU A 227 -13.55 -2.73 2.94
N GLU A 228 -13.50 -1.90 1.90
CA GLU A 228 -13.25 -2.32 0.51
C GLU A 228 -11.87 -2.96 0.27
N ARG A 229 -10.91 -2.77 1.19
CA ARG A 229 -9.58 -3.40 1.15
C ARG A 229 -9.51 -4.72 1.92
N LEU A 230 -10.39 -4.88 2.91
CA LEU A 230 -10.42 -6.04 3.78
C LEU A 230 -11.38 -7.11 3.25
N VAL A 231 -12.44 -6.71 2.55
CA VAL A 231 -13.44 -7.62 2.00
C VAL A 231 -13.83 -7.25 0.57
N ASN A 232 -14.20 -8.25 -0.22
CA ASN A 232 -14.93 -8.08 -1.47
C ASN A 232 -16.43 -8.12 -1.16
N LEU A 233 -17.07 -6.95 -1.21
CA LEU A 233 -18.48 -6.73 -0.92
C LEU A 233 -19.41 -7.29 -2.00
N SER A 234 -18.86 -7.64 -3.17
CA SER A 234 -19.60 -8.17 -4.32
C SER A 234 -19.50 -9.69 -4.44
N ALA A 235 -18.48 -10.33 -3.86
CA ALA A 235 -18.23 -11.76 -4.02
C ALA A 235 -18.56 -12.57 -2.76
N PRO A 236 -19.23 -13.72 -2.90
CA PRO A 236 -19.37 -14.68 -1.82
C PRO A 236 -18.10 -15.53 -1.64
N ASP A 237 -17.77 -15.86 -0.39
CA ASP A 237 -16.91 -16.98 -0.03
C ASP A 237 -17.69 -18.30 -0.09
N SER A 238 -17.02 -19.41 0.27
CA SER A 238 -17.63 -20.76 0.31
C SER A 238 -18.81 -20.90 1.30
N SER A 239 -19.06 -19.90 2.13
CA SER A 239 -20.18 -19.84 3.08
C SER A 239 -21.22 -18.77 2.70
N GLY A 240 -21.15 -18.20 1.49
CA GLY A 240 -22.08 -17.18 1.00
C GLY A 240 -21.92 -15.80 1.64
N ARG A 241 -20.82 -15.57 2.37
CA ARG A 241 -20.51 -14.29 3.02
C ARG A 241 -19.55 -13.48 2.16
N VAL A 242 -19.43 -12.18 2.37
CA VAL A 242 -18.44 -11.36 1.68
C VAL A 242 -17.05 -11.99 1.78
N ALA A 243 -16.38 -12.15 0.63
CA ALA A 243 -15.08 -12.79 0.57
C ALA A 243 -14.01 -11.92 1.24
N LEU A 244 -13.07 -12.54 1.95
CA LEU A 244 -11.96 -11.81 2.57
C LEU A 244 -10.90 -11.48 1.54
N SER A 245 -10.23 -10.36 1.75
CA SER A 245 -8.95 -10.06 1.11
C SER A 245 -7.96 -11.20 1.36
N PRO A 246 -7.19 -11.64 0.34
CA PRO A 246 -6.24 -12.74 0.48
C PRO A 246 -5.08 -12.43 1.44
N PHE A 247 -4.88 -11.17 1.85
CA PHE A 247 -3.98 -10.80 2.93
C PHE A 247 -4.48 -11.26 4.31
N LEU A 248 -5.79 -11.46 4.46
CA LEU A 248 -6.43 -11.87 5.71
C LEU A 248 -6.65 -13.39 5.70
N ALA A 249 -6.03 -14.08 6.65
CA ALA A 249 -6.20 -15.51 6.85
C ALA A 249 -6.63 -15.82 8.30
N PRO A 250 -7.73 -15.23 8.81
CA PRO A 250 -8.10 -15.39 10.21
C PRO A 250 -8.34 -16.87 10.55
N ARG A 251 -7.77 -17.33 11.67
CA ARG A 251 -7.85 -18.72 12.14
C ARG A 251 -8.90 -18.90 13.24
N GLY A 252 -9.68 -19.99 13.15
CA GLY A 252 -10.61 -20.39 14.20
C GLY A 252 -11.64 -19.31 14.53
N ARG A 253 -11.54 -18.72 15.73
CA ARG A 253 -12.45 -17.66 16.22
C ARG A 253 -11.92 -16.23 16.01
N GLN A 254 -10.75 -16.07 15.39
CA GLN A 254 -10.17 -14.76 15.08
C GLN A 254 -11.11 -13.97 14.16
N SER A 255 -11.40 -12.72 14.52
CA SER A 255 -12.03 -11.74 13.64
C SER A 255 -10.98 -10.88 12.92
N ILE A 256 -11.37 -10.17 11.87
CA ILE A 256 -10.56 -9.18 11.19
C ILE A 256 -10.09 -8.13 12.19
N ARG A 257 -10.91 -7.66 13.15
CA ARG A 257 -10.41 -6.74 14.20
C ARG A 257 -9.23 -7.36 14.95
N THR A 258 -9.39 -8.58 15.44
CA THR A 258 -8.34 -9.23 16.24
C THR A 258 -7.06 -9.49 15.43
N PHE A 259 -7.14 -9.62 14.10
CA PHE A 259 -5.95 -9.69 13.24
C PHE A 259 -5.08 -8.42 13.34
N PHE A 260 -5.68 -7.23 13.44
CA PHE A 260 -4.96 -5.97 13.68
C PHE A 260 -4.64 -5.75 15.16
N GLU A 261 -5.57 -6.10 16.03
CA GLU A 261 -5.51 -5.79 17.46
C GLU A 261 -4.43 -6.58 18.20
N PHE A 262 -4.26 -7.87 17.90
CA PHE A 262 -3.29 -8.71 18.61
C PHE A 262 -1.85 -8.20 18.52
N PRO A 263 -1.29 -7.90 17.32
CA PRO A 263 0.07 -7.37 17.26
C PRO A 263 0.15 -5.99 17.95
N LEU A 264 -0.87 -5.13 17.82
CA LEU A 264 -0.89 -3.82 18.49
C LEU A 264 -0.91 -3.92 20.03
N ARG A 265 -1.66 -4.87 20.61
CA ARG A 265 -1.67 -5.11 22.06
C ARG A 265 -0.31 -5.58 22.57
N LEU A 266 0.42 -6.38 21.80
CA LEU A 266 1.79 -6.74 22.16
C LEU A 266 2.73 -5.52 22.08
N MET A 267 2.48 -4.60 21.14
CA MET A 267 3.22 -3.32 21.08
C MET A 267 2.94 -2.41 22.28
N GLU A 268 1.76 -2.51 22.92
CA GLU A 268 1.41 -1.70 24.10
C GLU A 268 2.32 -1.97 25.30
N GLU A 269 2.83 -3.20 25.44
CA GLU A 269 3.68 -3.59 26.58
C GLU A 269 5.05 -2.89 26.56
N ASP A 270 5.66 -2.76 25.38
CA ASP A 270 6.96 -2.12 25.21
C ASP A 270 7.14 -1.57 23.77
N PRO A 271 6.49 -0.44 23.45
CA PRO A 271 6.43 0.06 22.07
C PRO A 271 7.80 0.49 21.55
N ALA A 272 8.62 1.14 22.39
CA ALA A 272 9.93 1.63 21.97
C ALA A 272 10.87 0.49 21.57
N THR A 273 10.95 -0.55 22.39
CA THR A 273 11.80 -1.72 22.07
C THR A 273 11.26 -2.47 20.87
N LEU A 274 9.96 -2.77 20.82
CA LEU A 274 9.40 -3.59 19.73
C LEU A 274 9.41 -2.87 18.38
N VAL A 275 9.25 -1.55 18.35
CA VAL A 275 9.44 -0.75 17.13
C VAL A 275 10.90 -0.75 16.72
N GLY A 276 11.84 -0.50 17.66
CA GLY A 276 13.28 -0.53 17.37
C GLY A 276 13.73 -1.87 16.79
N GLU A 277 13.29 -2.98 17.40
CA GLU A 277 13.53 -4.35 16.92
C GLU A 277 12.90 -4.60 15.55
N ALA A 278 11.71 -4.06 15.28
CA ALA A 278 11.07 -4.21 13.96
C ALA A 278 11.90 -3.61 12.82
N LEU A 279 12.65 -2.54 13.10
CA LEU A 279 13.48 -1.83 12.12
C LEU A 279 14.91 -2.40 12.02
N THR A 280 15.48 -2.86 13.14
CA THR A 280 16.91 -3.18 13.26
C THR A 280 17.23 -4.66 13.39
N GLY A 281 16.38 -5.45 14.03
CA GLY A 281 16.57 -6.89 14.20
C GLY A 281 15.41 -7.51 14.97
N TRP A 282 14.69 -8.43 14.33
CA TRP A 282 13.45 -8.95 14.88
C TRP A 282 13.65 -9.84 16.10
N ARG A 283 12.81 -9.64 17.12
CA ARG A 283 12.62 -10.57 18.23
C ARG A 283 11.34 -11.37 18.06
N ARG A 284 11.46 -12.69 18.12
CA ARG A 284 10.30 -13.60 18.13
C ARG A 284 9.73 -13.73 19.53
N VAL A 285 8.41 -13.62 19.65
CA VAL A 285 7.67 -13.69 20.93
C VAL A 285 6.82 -14.95 20.93
N ILE A 286 7.05 -15.85 21.90
CA ILE A 286 6.25 -17.08 22.06
C ILE A 286 4.80 -16.70 22.35
N GLY A 287 3.85 -17.37 21.69
CA GLY A 287 2.43 -17.09 21.81
C GLY A 287 1.93 -15.95 20.90
N CYS A 288 2.83 -15.15 20.31
CA CYS A 288 2.46 -14.23 19.24
C CYS A 288 2.12 -15.04 18.00
N THR A 289 0.86 -14.98 17.56
CA THR A 289 0.46 -15.50 16.26
C THR A 289 1.00 -14.54 15.19
N GLY A 290 1.54 -15.10 14.12
CA GLY A 290 2.19 -14.38 13.03
C GLY A 290 2.19 -15.18 11.74
N GLU A 291 1.66 -16.39 11.78
CA GLU A 291 1.70 -17.37 10.72
C GLU A 291 1.10 -16.81 9.43
N ASN A 292 0.08 -15.94 9.49
CA ASN A 292 -0.60 -15.44 8.29
C ASN A 292 0.33 -14.75 7.28
N LEU A 293 1.42 -14.15 7.74
CA LEU A 293 2.38 -13.39 6.93
C LEU A 293 3.82 -13.93 7.05
N ASP A 294 4.11 -14.76 8.06
CA ASP A 294 5.44 -15.31 8.35
C ASP A 294 5.41 -16.83 8.44
N SER A 295 6.04 -17.48 7.46
CA SER A 295 6.20 -18.95 7.43
C SER A 295 7.11 -19.50 8.51
N SER A 296 7.94 -18.67 9.14
CA SER A 296 8.82 -19.07 10.24
C SER A 296 8.19 -18.88 11.63
N ALA A 297 6.95 -18.36 11.70
CA ALA A 297 6.22 -18.20 12.95
C ALA A 297 5.74 -19.51 13.59
N PRO A 298 5.12 -20.46 12.87
CA PRO A 298 4.78 -21.76 13.45
C PRO A 298 6.06 -22.57 13.73
N VAL A 299 6.09 -23.24 14.87
CA VAL A 299 7.10 -24.23 15.25
C VAL A 299 6.38 -25.55 15.45
N ASP A 300 6.77 -26.55 14.67
CA ASP A 300 6.14 -27.86 14.74
C ASP A 300 6.63 -28.65 15.97
N ALA A 301 5.82 -29.61 16.40
CA ALA A 301 6.16 -30.48 17.54
C ALA A 301 7.51 -31.22 17.37
N VAL A 302 7.91 -31.50 16.12
CA VAL A 302 9.20 -32.14 15.80
C VAL A 302 10.37 -31.17 15.99
N GLU A 303 10.15 -29.87 15.76
CA GLU A 303 11.16 -28.84 15.93
C GLU A 303 11.26 -28.38 17.38
N SER A 304 10.18 -28.52 18.16
CA SER A 304 10.18 -28.21 19.57
C SER A 304 10.89 -29.29 20.40
N GLY A 305 11.81 -28.86 21.27
CA GLY A 305 12.50 -29.76 22.19
C GLY A 305 11.58 -30.43 23.23
N ASP A 306 10.35 -29.91 23.43
CA ASP A 306 9.35 -30.46 24.36
C ASP A 306 8.22 -31.24 23.67
N GLY A 307 8.28 -31.39 22.33
CA GLY A 307 7.26 -32.08 21.56
C GLY A 307 5.93 -31.34 21.39
N GLN A 308 5.82 -30.07 21.81
CA GLN A 308 4.62 -29.24 21.66
C GLN A 308 4.77 -28.28 20.50
N ALA A 309 3.75 -28.20 19.64
CA ALA A 309 3.69 -27.17 18.61
C ALA A 309 3.29 -25.82 19.22
N TYR A 310 3.98 -24.75 18.83
CA TYR A 310 3.66 -23.39 19.28
C TYR A 310 3.95 -22.35 18.19
N SER A 311 3.47 -21.12 18.38
CA SER A 311 3.77 -20.00 17.50
C SER A 311 4.76 -19.04 18.15
N ARG A 312 5.69 -18.49 17.36
CA ARG A 312 6.65 -17.46 17.76
C ARG A 312 6.73 -16.34 16.70
N GLY A 313 5.70 -15.51 16.63
CA GLY A 313 5.60 -14.37 15.72
C GLY A 313 6.50 -13.19 16.10
N VAL A 314 6.46 -12.15 15.27
CA VAL A 314 7.23 -10.91 15.44
C VAL A 314 6.24 -9.72 15.47
N PRO A 315 5.83 -9.24 16.65
CA PRO A 315 4.67 -8.34 16.78
C PRO A 315 4.87 -7.01 16.06
N GLY A 316 6.03 -6.36 16.19
CA GLY A 316 6.33 -5.09 15.53
C GLY A 316 6.24 -5.16 14.00
N PRO A 317 6.97 -6.05 13.32
CA PRO A 317 6.85 -6.24 11.88
C PRO A 317 5.45 -6.64 11.44
N THR A 318 4.75 -7.47 12.23
CA THR A 318 3.38 -7.89 11.91
C THR A 318 2.41 -6.70 12.00
N TRP A 319 2.50 -5.87 13.04
CA TRP A 319 1.74 -4.63 13.16
C TRP A 319 1.98 -3.71 11.96
N LEU A 320 3.25 -3.43 11.63
CA LEU A 320 3.60 -2.61 10.45
C LEU A 320 2.99 -3.19 9.17
N ALA A 321 3.12 -4.50 8.94
CA ALA A 321 2.57 -5.16 7.77
C ALA A 321 1.04 -5.06 7.69
N THR A 322 0.32 -5.01 8.81
CA THR A 322 -1.13 -4.77 8.78
C THR A 322 -1.48 -3.37 8.26
N GLN A 323 -0.66 -2.36 8.56
CA GLN A 323 -0.90 -0.98 8.10
C GLN A 323 -0.61 -0.81 6.61
N ALA A 324 0.26 -1.65 6.03
CA ALA A 324 0.55 -1.68 4.59
C ALA A 324 -0.68 -1.96 3.71
N LEU A 325 -1.71 -2.58 4.28
CA LEU A 325 -2.96 -2.87 3.57
C LEU A 325 -3.65 -1.59 3.05
N ALA A 326 -3.32 -0.41 3.58
CA ALA A 326 -3.74 0.87 3.03
C ALA A 326 -3.37 1.08 1.55
N LEU A 327 -2.26 0.46 1.09
CA LEU A 327 -1.78 0.52 -0.29
C LEU A 327 -2.36 -0.58 -1.18
N THR A 328 -3.08 -1.54 -0.58
CA THR A 328 -3.70 -2.65 -1.30
C THR A 328 -5.12 -2.30 -1.70
N GLU A 329 -5.61 -2.93 -2.75
CA GLU A 329 -7.01 -2.90 -3.19
C GLU A 329 -7.50 -4.33 -3.41
N VAL A 330 -8.79 -4.53 -3.23
CA VAL A 330 -9.49 -5.76 -3.62
C VAL A 330 -10.50 -5.36 -4.69
N ALA A 331 -10.36 -5.92 -5.89
CA ALA A 331 -11.31 -5.66 -6.96
C ALA A 331 -12.68 -6.23 -6.61
N GLN A 332 -13.70 -5.37 -6.62
CA GLN A 332 -15.07 -5.73 -6.27
C GLN A 332 -15.74 -6.44 -7.46
N ARG A 333 -15.56 -7.76 -7.58
CA ARG A 333 -16.14 -8.59 -8.66
C ARG A 333 -17.26 -9.49 -8.13
N PRO A 334 -18.39 -9.68 -8.83
CA PRO A 334 -19.53 -10.46 -8.33
C PRO A 334 -19.26 -11.97 -8.13
N ASP A 335 -18.41 -12.56 -8.97
CA ASP A 335 -18.34 -14.04 -9.09
C ASP A 335 -17.04 -14.65 -8.55
N THR A 336 -16.06 -13.84 -8.21
CA THR A 336 -14.78 -14.29 -7.65
C THR A 336 -14.35 -13.35 -6.53
N ALA A 337 -13.52 -13.83 -5.60
CA ALA A 337 -12.91 -12.98 -4.56
C ALA A 337 -12.19 -11.73 -5.12
N GLY A 338 -11.98 -11.68 -6.45
CA GLY A 338 -11.45 -10.55 -7.17
C GLY A 338 -9.93 -10.49 -7.04
N PRO A 339 -9.20 -10.04 -8.09
CA PRO A 339 -7.79 -9.80 -7.94
C PRO A 339 -7.57 -8.75 -6.83
N ALA A 340 -6.69 -9.07 -5.90
CA ALA A 340 -6.18 -8.11 -4.93
C ALA A 340 -4.81 -7.62 -5.38
N THR A 341 -4.42 -6.40 -5.03
CA THR A 341 -3.07 -5.89 -5.29
C THR A 341 -2.03 -6.90 -4.79
N LEU A 342 -1.01 -7.18 -5.61
CA LEU A 342 0.01 -8.23 -5.40
C LEU A 342 -0.47 -9.68 -5.56
N TRP A 343 -1.77 -9.97 -5.67
CA TRP A 343 -2.26 -11.34 -5.77
C TRP A 343 -2.62 -11.72 -7.20
N HIS A 344 -1.97 -12.77 -7.69
CA HIS A 344 -2.09 -13.24 -9.06
C HIS A 344 -2.68 -14.63 -9.07
N GLU A 345 -3.72 -14.83 -9.88
CA GLU A 345 -4.23 -16.16 -10.18
C GLU A 345 -3.21 -16.94 -11.01
N LEU A 346 -3.03 -18.21 -10.67
CA LEU A 346 -2.11 -19.15 -11.28
C LEU A 346 -2.91 -20.34 -11.84
N PRO A 347 -3.44 -20.20 -13.08
CA PRO A 347 -4.09 -21.30 -13.76
C PRO A 347 -3.15 -22.51 -13.85
N GLY A 348 -3.60 -23.67 -13.37
CA GLY A 348 -2.82 -24.91 -13.43
C GLY A 348 -2.11 -25.33 -12.14
N LEU A 349 -2.10 -24.49 -11.11
CA LEU A 349 -2.09 -24.99 -9.73
C LEU A 349 -3.52 -25.49 -9.47
N ALA A 350 -3.75 -26.80 -9.56
CA ALA A 350 -5.06 -27.38 -9.30
C ALA A 350 -5.06 -27.94 -7.87
N ALA A 351 -5.43 -27.11 -6.90
CA ALA A 351 -5.84 -27.60 -5.59
C ALA A 351 -7.23 -27.05 -5.26
N ALA A 352 -8.07 -27.88 -4.64
CA ALA A 352 -9.50 -27.62 -4.44
C ALA A 352 -9.72 -26.42 -3.50
N GLY A 353 -9.96 -25.22 -4.07
CA GLY A 353 -10.32 -23.99 -3.37
C GLY A 353 -9.74 -22.74 -4.04
N SER A 354 -10.50 -21.65 -4.16
CA SER A 354 -10.13 -20.49 -5.00
C SER A 354 -8.85 -19.76 -4.58
N PHE A 355 -8.46 -19.81 -3.30
CA PHE A 355 -7.24 -19.16 -2.80
C PHE A 355 -5.97 -19.99 -2.96
N LEU A 356 -6.09 -21.28 -3.28
CA LEU A 356 -4.94 -22.18 -3.47
C LEU A 356 -4.25 -21.97 -4.82
N ASN A 357 -4.92 -21.28 -5.73
CA ASN A 357 -4.45 -21.03 -7.07
C ASN A 357 -3.95 -19.59 -7.20
N THR A 358 -3.47 -18.98 -6.12
CA THR A 358 -2.95 -17.61 -6.15
C THR A 358 -1.56 -17.53 -5.54
N ALA A 359 -0.74 -16.63 -6.08
CA ALA A 359 0.52 -16.22 -5.49
C ALA A 359 0.49 -14.74 -5.16
N MET A 360 1.07 -14.39 -4.01
CA MET A 360 1.44 -13.01 -3.75
C MET A 360 2.77 -12.75 -4.47
N VAL A 361 2.79 -11.79 -5.39
CA VAL A 361 3.97 -11.38 -6.14
C VAL A 361 4.20 -9.89 -5.95
N TRP A 362 5.44 -9.50 -5.66
CA TRP A 362 5.78 -8.10 -5.38
C TRP A 362 7.11 -7.69 -6.04
N PRO A 363 7.18 -6.46 -6.58
CA PRO A 363 8.43 -5.91 -7.13
C PRO A 363 9.33 -5.36 -6.03
N LEU A 364 10.64 -5.34 -6.28
CA LEU A 364 11.63 -4.55 -5.54
C LEU A 364 12.24 -3.52 -6.49
N TRP A 365 12.41 -2.30 -5.99
CA TRP A 365 12.87 -1.16 -6.80
C TRP A 365 13.92 -0.33 -6.07
N ASP A 366 14.81 0.33 -6.79
CA ASP A 366 15.89 1.15 -6.18
C ASP A 366 15.61 2.65 -6.17
N THR A 367 14.60 3.11 -6.93
CA THR A 367 14.22 4.53 -7.00
C THR A 367 13.30 4.89 -5.83
N PRO A 368 13.61 5.89 -4.98
CA PRO A 368 12.74 6.24 -3.85
C PRO A 368 11.34 6.72 -4.27
N LEU A 369 10.30 5.96 -3.91
CA LEU A 369 8.90 6.23 -4.26
C LEU A 369 8.05 6.65 -3.05
N THR A 370 7.10 7.57 -3.23
CA THR A 370 6.08 7.93 -2.20
C THR A 370 4.90 6.96 -2.19
N CYS A 371 4.01 6.99 -1.18
CA CYS A 371 2.88 6.05 -1.10
C CYS A 371 2.00 6.05 -2.37
N GLN A 372 1.78 7.22 -2.98
CA GLN A 372 1.03 7.33 -4.24
C GLN A 372 1.74 6.60 -5.40
N GLU A 373 3.05 6.81 -5.55
CA GLU A 373 3.84 6.17 -6.60
C GLU A 373 3.89 4.66 -6.38
N ILE A 374 4.08 4.23 -5.13
CA ILE A 374 4.02 2.82 -4.74
C ILE A 374 2.67 2.22 -5.09
N THR A 375 1.57 2.87 -4.72
CA THR A 375 0.21 2.41 -5.04
C THR A 375 0.03 2.17 -6.54
N VAL A 376 0.52 3.10 -7.37
CA VAL A 376 0.49 2.93 -8.84
C VAL A 376 1.37 1.77 -9.29
N LEU A 377 2.56 1.61 -8.71
CA LEU A 377 3.47 0.51 -9.04
C LEU A 377 2.86 -0.86 -8.71
N LEU A 378 2.26 -1.01 -7.53
CA LEU A 378 1.73 -2.29 -7.06
C LEU A 378 0.46 -2.72 -7.83
N ARG A 379 -0.29 -1.78 -8.40
CA ARG A 379 -1.47 -2.06 -9.25
C ARG A 379 -1.11 -2.40 -10.69
N GLY A 380 0.05 -1.96 -11.17
CA GLY A 380 0.43 -2.07 -12.58
C GLY A 380 0.85 -3.49 -12.97
N PRO A 381 0.55 -3.95 -14.20
CA PRO A 381 0.90 -5.28 -14.69
C PRO A 381 2.37 -5.38 -15.14
N GLY A 382 3.30 -4.72 -14.44
CA GLY A 382 4.71 -4.62 -14.84
C GLY A 382 5.49 -5.95 -14.87
N TYR A 383 4.81 -7.05 -14.60
CA TYR A 383 5.34 -8.42 -14.58
C TYR A 383 4.22 -9.41 -14.90
N ARG A 384 4.57 -10.50 -15.56
CA ARG A 384 3.75 -11.70 -15.76
C ARG A 384 4.12 -12.74 -14.73
N VAL A 385 3.09 -13.38 -14.19
CA VAL A 385 3.23 -14.51 -13.29
C VAL A 385 2.73 -15.76 -14.01
N HIS A 386 3.50 -16.83 -13.98
CA HIS A 386 3.14 -18.10 -14.60
C HIS A 386 3.62 -19.27 -13.74
N VAL A 387 3.12 -20.47 -14.03
CA VAL A 387 3.54 -21.70 -13.35
C VAL A 387 4.65 -22.35 -14.16
N VAL A 388 5.82 -22.53 -13.55
CA VAL A 388 6.93 -23.30 -14.11
C VAL A 388 6.85 -24.72 -13.57
N ARG A 389 6.78 -25.71 -14.44
CA ARG A 389 6.82 -27.13 -14.03
C ARG A 389 8.25 -27.62 -14.16
N ASP A 390 8.93 -27.77 -13.03
CA ASP A 390 10.25 -28.40 -12.97
C ASP A 390 10.07 -29.91 -12.68
N ALA A 391 10.73 -30.75 -13.48
CA ALA A 391 10.68 -32.21 -13.41
C ALA A 391 11.45 -32.72 -12.18
N GLY A 392 10.94 -32.40 -10.99
CA GLY A 392 11.52 -32.82 -9.71
C GLY A 392 11.13 -31.95 -8.52
N ARG A 393 10.67 -30.71 -8.74
CA ARG A 393 10.37 -29.73 -7.67
C ARG A 393 8.89 -29.36 -7.53
N GLY A 394 8.02 -30.00 -8.30
CA GLY A 394 6.60 -29.64 -8.35
C GLY A 394 6.35 -28.32 -9.09
N PRO A 395 5.12 -27.78 -9.05
CA PRO A 395 4.80 -26.50 -9.66
C PRO A 395 5.50 -25.36 -8.92
N MET A 396 6.34 -24.61 -9.63
CA MET A 396 7.00 -23.40 -9.16
C MET A 396 6.30 -22.16 -9.70
N VAL A 397 6.40 -21.03 -8.98
CA VAL A 397 5.96 -19.73 -9.49
C VAL A 397 7.11 -19.09 -10.27
N GLY A 398 6.92 -18.92 -11.57
CA GLY A 398 7.77 -18.09 -12.42
C GLY A 398 7.26 -16.66 -12.43
N VAL A 399 8.17 -15.70 -12.26
CA VAL A 399 7.87 -14.27 -12.38
C VAL A 399 8.77 -13.72 -13.45
N GLU A 400 8.17 -13.36 -14.58
CA GLU A 400 8.85 -12.67 -15.67
C GLU A 400 8.45 -11.21 -15.62
N LEU A 401 9.44 -10.32 -15.61
CA LEU A 401 9.15 -8.92 -15.92
C LEU A 401 8.67 -8.89 -17.37
N ASP A 402 7.40 -8.52 -17.60
CA ASP A 402 6.82 -8.52 -18.94
C ASP A 402 7.28 -7.26 -19.67
N PRO A 403 8.14 -7.36 -20.70
CA PRO A 403 8.51 -6.20 -21.47
C PRO A 403 7.31 -5.61 -22.22
N GLY A 404 6.25 -6.40 -22.46
CA GLY A 404 4.97 -5.99 -23.04
C GLY A 404 5.05 -5.36 -24.45
N PRO A 405 4.15 -5.69 -25.38
CA PRO A 405 4.05 -4.95 -26.65
C PRO A 405 3.53 -3.52 -26.45
N VAL A 406 2.89 -3.25 -25.30
CA VAL A 406 2.53 -1.91 -24.87
C VAL A 406 3.81 -1.22 -24.41
N ARG A 407 4.46 -0.46 -25.32
CA ARG A 407 5.70 0.33 -25.15
C ARG A 407 5.76 1.26 -23.91
N GLY A 408 4.78 1.24 -23.02
CA GLY A 408 4.71 2.08 -21.82
C GLY A 408 4.82 1.35 -20.47
N THR A 409 4.43 0.08 -20.31
CA THR A 409 4.33 -0.52 -18.97
C THR A 409 5.68 -0.94 -18.40
N TRP A 410 6.52 -1.64 -19.17
CA TRP A 410 7.87 -1.97 -18.72
C TRP A 410 8.76 -0.73 -18.66
N ALA A 411 8.67 0.16 -19.65
CA ALA A 411 9.34 1.46 -19.62
C ALA A 411 9.03 2.23 -18.33
N ARG A 412 7.76 2.25 -17.88
CA ARG A 412 7.34 2.86 -16.60
C ARG A 412 7.86 2.10 -15.37
N ALA A 413 7.96 0.77 -15.41
CA ALA A 413 8.50 -0.03 -14.30
C ALA A 413 10.02 0.12 -14.16
N THR A 414 10.77 0.09 -15.26
CA THR A 414 12.22 0.39 -15.28
C THR A 414 12.51 1.86 -14.99
N GLN A 415 11.65 2.80 -15.43
CA GLN A 415 11.73 4.21 -15.01
C GLN A 415 11.56 4.37 -13.50
N ARG A 416 10.89 3.43 -12.84
CA ARG A 416 10.73 3.39 -11.39
C ARG A 416 11.76 2.49 -10.71
N GLY A 417 12.78 2.03 -11.43
CA GLY A 417 13.91 1.32 -10.86
C GLY A 417 13.61 -0.10 -10.39
N VAL A 418 12.53 -0.73 -10.87
CA VAL A 418 12.25 -2.15 -10.54
C VAL A 418 13.37 -3.03 -11.06
N PHE A 419 14.06 -3.74 -10.17
CA PHE A 419 15.21 -4.58 -10.51
C PHE A 419 14.97 -6.08 -10.31
N THR A 420 13.93 -6.45 -9.55
CA THR A 420 13.51 -7.86 -9.39
C THR A 420 12.06 -7.93 -8.90
N ALA A 421 11.49 -9.13 -8.90
CA ALA A 421 10.22 -9.44 -8.28
C ALA A 421 10.33 -10.75 -7.49
N ARG A 422 9.51 -10.88 -6.45
CA ARG A 422 9.49 -12.02 -5.54
C ARG A 422 8.08 -12.58 -5.47
N ALA A 423 7.96 -13.84 -5.08
CA ALA A 423 6.68 -14.52 -4.95
C ALA A 423 6.58 -15.24 -3.60
N ALA A 424 5.36 -15.43 -3.13
CA ALA A 424 5.02 -16.28 -2.00
C ALA A 424 3.70 -17.00 -2.28
N LEU A 425 3.63 -18.25 -1.83
CA LEU A 425 2.43 -19.06 -1.87
C LEU A 425 1.89 -19.25 -0.46
N ARG A 426 0.59 -19.45 -0.34
CA ARG A 426 -0.01 -19.88 0.92
C ARG A 426 0.16 -21.39 1.09
N HIS A 427 0.72 -21.80 2.22
CA HIS A 427 0.78 -23.21 2.59
C HIS A 427 -0.48 -23.59 3.39
N VAL A 428 -1.52 -24.00 2.67
CA VAL A 428 -2.83 -24.29 3.27
C VAL A 428 -2.77 -25.54 4.14
N GLY A 429 -3.18 -25.38 5.39
CA GLY A 429 -3.38 -26.49 6.33
C GLY A 429 -4.86 -26.85 6.43
N ALA A 430 -5.18 -27.98 7.05
CA ALA A 430 -6.56 -28.50 7.17
C ALA A 430 -7.58 -27.53 7.80
N LYS A 431 -7.13 -26.52 8.56
CA LYS A 431 -7.98 -25.56 9.29
C LYS A 431 -7.70 -24.09 8.98
N SER A 432 -6.85 -23.79 7.99
CA SER A 432 -6.47 -22.41 7.67
C SER A 432 -5.80 -22.26 6.32
N LEU A 433 -5.90 -21.06 5.74
CA LEU A 433 -5.11 -20.68 4.57
C LEU A 433 -3.59 -20.74 4.82
N GLY A 434 -3.15 -20.73 6.09
CA GLY A 434 -1.77 -20.98 6.48
C GLY A 434 -0.80 -19.88 6.06
N PRO A 435 0.51 -20.08 6.30
CA PRO A 435 1.46 -19.01 6.14
C PRO A 435 1.79 -18.67 4.70
N LEU A 436 2.23 -17.42 4.51
CA LEU A 436 2.93 -17.02 3.29
C LEU A 436 4.34 -17.61 3.31
N VAL A 437 4.56 -18.61 2.47
CA VAL A 437 5.85 -19.24 2.27
C VAL A 437 6.51 -18.57 1.07
N PRO A 438 7.67 -17.93 1.25
CA PRO A 438 8.46 -17.39 0.16
C PRO A 438 8.72 -18.49 -0.85
N HIS A 439 8.40 -18.21 -2.10
CA HIS A 439 8.75 -19.05 -3.21
C HIS A 439 9.91 -18.36 -3.92
N LEU A 440 11.08 -19.01 -4.00
CA LEU A 440 12.14 -18.50 -4.86
C LEU A 440 11.59 -18.53 -6.29
N PRO A 441 11.38 -17.38 -6.94
CA PRO A 441 10.89 -17.40 -8.30
C PRO A 441 11.96 -18.05 -9.18
N TYR A 442 11.54 -18.93 -10.09
CA TYR A 442 12.39 -19.24 -11.23
C TYR A 442 12.45 -17.97 -12.06
N VAL A 443 13.63 -17.36 -12.12
CA VAL A 443 13.85 -16.17 -12.90
C VAL A 443 14.57 -16.63 -14.17
N ASP A 444 13.85 -16.67 -15.30
CA ASP A 444 14.45 -16.95 -16.60
C ASP A 444 15.25 -15.73 -17.03
N HIS A 445 16.45 -15.62 -16.48
CA HIS A 445 17.45 -14.68 -16.92
C HIS A 445 18.58 -15.54 -17.46
N GLY A 446 18.96 -15.34 -18.72
CA GLY A 446 20.30 -15.70 -19.20
C GLY A 446 21.43 -14.97 -18.44
N ALA A 447 21.21 -14.51 -17.21
CA ALA A 447 22.14 -13.88 -16.31
C ALA A 447 22.28 -14.76 -15.06
N ALA A 448 23.54 -14.98 -14.66
CA ALA A 448 23.89 -15.90 -13.58
C ALA A 448 23.21 -15.54 -12.25
N PRO A 449 22.71 -16.54 -11.50
CA PRO A 449 22.10 -16.32 -10.19
C PRO A 449 23.09 -15.72 -9.19
N CYS A 450 22.60 -14.80 -8.35
CA CYS A 450 23.33 -14.30 -7.19
C CYS A 450 23.58 -15.46 -6.23
N GLN A 451 24.83 -15.81 -5.98
CA GLN A 451 25.21 -16.87 -5.06
C GLN A 451 24.95 -16.42 -3.62
N ASP A 452 24.04 -17.10 -2.92
CA ASP A 452 23.96 -17.04 -1.47
C ASP A 452 25.25 -17.66 -0.90
N ARG A 453 26.07 -16.83 -0.25
CA ARG A 453 27.16 -17.34 0.60
C ARG A 453 26.55 -17.77 1.92
N GLU A 454 26.44 -19.07 2.12
CA GLU A 454 26.39 -19.63 3.47
C GLU A 454 27.69 -19.26 4.17
N VAL A 455 27.59 -18.38 5.16
CA VAL A 455 28.63 -18.21 6.17
C VAL A 455 28.43 -19.35 7.16
N VAL A 456 29.35 -20.32 7.13
CA VAL A 456 29.45 -21.45 8.07
C VAL A 456 29.79 -20.96 9.46
#